data_AF-A0A9Q9WJN7-F1
#
_entry.id   AF-A0A9Q9WJN7-F1
#
_cell.length_a   1.000
_cell.length_b   1.000
_cell.length_c   1.000
_cell.angle_alpha   90.00
_cell.angle_beta   90.00
_cell.angle_gamma   90.00
#
_symmetry.space_group_name_H-M   'P 1'
#
loop_
_entity.id
_entity.type
_entity.pdbx_description
1 polymer ?
#
loop_
_entity_poly.entity_id
_entity_poly.type
_entity_poly.pdbx_seq_one_letter_code
_entity_poly.pdbx_strand_id
1 'polypeptide(L)'
;MMKKKNQIFSALSHILALLEGFETRECITYTEEHINRQVSMIDSLRLLCLLSITENGLLSKDCKSLKAQYLQSYCIEHLLTFANLRQLGLLEEQQAEKH
;
A
#
# COMPACT_ATOMS: atom_id res chain seq x y z
N MET A 1 0.07 -20.73 -7.80
CA MET A 1 0.58 -19.35 -7.56
C MET A 1 -0.28 -18.24 -8.19
N MET A 2 -0.93 -18.46 -9.34
CA MET A 2 -1.76 -17.45 -10.02
C MET A 2 -3.10 -17.12 -9.33
N LYS A 3 -3.76 -18.09 -8.68
CA LYS A 3 -5.05 -17.86 -7.99
C LYS A 3 -4.98 -16.81 -6.87
N LYS A 4 -3.84 -16.71 -6.17
CA LYS A 4 -3.66 -15.77 -5.04
C LYS A 4 -3.42 -14.34 -5.53
N LYS A 5 -2.67 -14.18 -6.63
CA LYS A 5 -2.53 -12.90 -7.34
C LYS A 5 -3.87 -12.34 -7.81
N ASN A 6 -4.70 -13.18 -8.44
CA ASN A 6 -6.00 -12.74 -8.96
C ASN A 6 -6.99 -12.36 -7.84
N GLN A 7 -6.97 -13.06 -6.70
CA GLN A 7 -7.80 -12.68 -5.55
C GLN A 7 -7.37 -11.35 -4.93
N ILE A 8 -6.06 -11.12 -4.81
CA ILE A 8 -5.54 -9.84 -4.30
C ILE A 8 -5.89 -8.72 -5.29
N PHE A 9 -5.71 -8.94 -6.59
CA PHE A 9 -6.07 -7.98 -7.63
C PHE A 9 -7.57 -7.63 -7.63
N SER A 10 -8.44 -8.64 -7.52
CA SER A 10 -9.89 -8.44 -7.43
C SER A 10 -10.30 -7.69 -6.15
N ALA A 11 -9.66 -7.98 -5.02
CA ALA A 11 -9.91 -7.27 -3.77
C ALA A 11 -9.40 -5.81 -3.84
N LEU A 12 -8.25 -5.57 -4.48
CA LEU A 12 -7.71 -4.24 -4.72
C LEU A 12 -8.62 -3.41 -5.63
N SER A 13 -9.18 -4.02 -6.68
CA SER A 13 -10.12 -3.35 -7.60
C SER A 13 -11.41 -2.87 -6.92
N HIS A 14 -11.93 -3.62 -5.93
CA HIS A 14 -13.14 -3.23 -5.19
C HIS A 14 -12.87 -2.05 -4.25
N ILE A 15 -11.63 -1.91 -3.77
CA ILE A 15 -11.19 -0.78 -2.94
C ILE A 15 -10.85 0.43 -3.83
N LEU A 16 -10.37 0.22 -5.06
CA LEU A 16 -10.14 1.26 -6.07
C LEU A 16 -11.41 2.05 -6.38
N ALA A 17 -12.55 1.37 -6.49
CA ALA A 17 -13.88 1.98 -6.68
C ALA A 17 -14.32 2.88 -5.49
N LEU A 18 -13.78 2.68 -4.28
CA LEU A 18 -14.03 3.56 -3.13
C LEU A 18 -13.15 4.82 -3.16
N LEU A 19 -12.00 4.78 -3.84
CA LEU A 19 -11.01 5.86 -3.86
C LEU A 19 -11.04 6.72 -5.13
N GLU A 20 -11.84 6.36 -6.14
CA GLU A 20 -11.87 6.99 -7.48
C GLU A 20 -12.25 8.50 -7.50
N GLY A 21 -12.58 9.08 -6.34
CA GLY A 21 -12.87 10.52 -6.17
C GLY A 21 -12.01 11.28 -5.15
N PHE A 22 -10.99 10.66 -4.55
CA PHE A 22 -10.12 11.29 -3.54
C PHE A 22 -8.80 11.75 -4.13
N GLU A 23 -8.29 12.89 -3.67
CA GLU A 23 -6.92 13.30 -3.98
C GLU A 23 -5.91 12.33 -3.34
N THR A 24 -4.76 12.09 -3.99
CA THR A 24 -3.70 11.20 -3.49
C THR A 24 -3.31 11.49 -2.04
N ARG A 25 -3.29 12.77 -1.66
CA ARG A 25 -2.96 13.21 -0.30
C ARG A 25 -4.01 12.79 0.73
N GLU A 26 -5.29 12.85 0.38
CA GLU A 26 -6.38 12.38 1.22
C GLU A 26 -6.32 10.85 1.38
N CYS A 27 -6.01 10.14 0.30
CA CYS A 27 -5.79 8.69 0.34
C CYS A 27 -4.62 8.28 1.27
N ILE A 28 -3.52 9.05 1.26
CA ILE A 28 -2.39 8.85 2.19
C ILE A 28 -2.87 9.04 3.64
N THR A 29 -3.51 10.17 3.95
CA THR A 29 -3.99 10.48 5.30
C THR A 29 -5.01 9.46 5.80
N TYR A 30 -5.93 9.01 4.93
CA TYR A 30 -6.87 7.94 5.26
C TYR A 30 -6.14 6.63 5.59
N THR A 31 -5.13 6.28 4.81
CA THR A 31 -4.33 5.07 5.03
C THR A 31 -3.54 5.15 6.33
N GLU A 32 -2.93 6.29 6.65
CA GLU A 32 -2.24 6.54 7.92
C GLU A 32 -3.20 6.35 9.10
N GLU A 33 -4.37 6.98 9.05
CA GLU A 33 -5.35 6.87 10.12
C GLU A 33 -5.89 5.44 10.29
N HIS A 34 -6.12 4.74 9.18
CA HIS A 34 -6.54 3.34 9.19
C HIS A 34 -5.49 2.41 9.82
N ILE A 35 -4.19 2.68 9.57
CA ILE A 35 -3.07 1.98 10.19
C ILE A 35 -2.98 2.31 11.68
N ASN A 36 -2.99 3.60 12.05
CA ASN A 36 -2.83 4.07 13.42
C ASN A 36 -3.95 3.59 14.33
N ARG A 37 -5.18 3.50 13.81
CA ARG A 37 -6.34 2.93 14.53
C ARG A 37 -6.36 1.41 14.57
N GLN A 38 -5.41 0.74 13.91
CA GLN A 38 -5.30 -0.72 13.83
C GLN A 38 -6.59 -1.41 13.33
N VAL A 39 -7.32 -0.77 12.40
CA VAL A 39 -8.65 -1.22 11.98
C VAL A 39 -8.61 -2.63 11.39
N SER A 40 -7.70 -2.85 10.44
CA SER A 40 -7.47 -4.16 9.81
C SER A 40 -6.09 -4.18 9.15
N MET A 41 -5.27 -5.14 9.55
CA MET A 41 -3.92 -5.36 9.01
C MET A 41 -3.95 -5.62 7.50
N ILE A 42 -4.86 -6.48 7.04
CA ILE A 42 -4.96 -6.89 5.64
C ILE A 42 -5.48 -5.75 4.77
N ASP A 43 -6.45 -4.99 5.26
CA ASP A 43 -7.02 -3.87 4.49
C ASP A 43 -6.06 -2.69 4.45
N SER A 44 -5.32 -2.43 5.53
CA SER A 44 -4.22 -1.45 5.53
C SER A 44 -3.14 -1.79 4.50
N LEU A 45 -2.79 -3.08 4.37
CA LEU A 45 -1.81 -3.55 3.38
C LEU A 45 -2.34 -3.39 1.95
N ARG A 46 -3.63 -3.65 1.75
CA ARG A 46 -4.31 -3.45 0.45
C ARG A 46 -4.34 -1.98 0.07
N LEU A 47 -4.69 -1.08 1.00
CA LEU A 47 -4.68 0.37 0.78
C LEU A 47 -3.28 0.85 0.39
N LEU A 48 -2.23 0.37 1.06
CA LEU A 48 -0.84 0.66 0.68
C LEU A 48 -0.51 0.24 -0.74
N CYS A 49 -0.86 -0.99 -1.12
CA CYS A 49 -0.61 -1.48 -2.47
C CYS A 49 -1.42 -0.69 -3.51
N LEU A 50 -2.67 -0.37 -3.19
CA LEU A 50 -3.57 0.37 -4.06
C LEU A 50 -3.02 1.76 -4.37
N LEU A 51 -2.65 2.51 -3.33
CA LEU A 51 -2.04 3.83 -3.44
C LEU A 51 -0.76 3.78 -4.28
N SER A 52 0.06 2.73 -4.10
CA SER A 52 1.25 2.54 -4.92
C SER A 52 0.93 2.24 -6.38
N ILE A 53 -0.13 1.49 -6.67
CA ILE A 53 -0.48 1.14 -8.06
C ILE A 53 -1.07 2.34 -8.79
N THR A 54 -1.94 3.12 -8.14
CA THR A 54 -2.60 4.29 -8.75
C THR A 54 -1.62 5.43 -9.04
N GLU A 55 -0.61 5.60 -8.19
CA GLU A 55 0.42 6.66 -8.34
C GLU A 55 1.66 6.19 -9.11
N ASN A 56 1.63 4.97 -9.64
CA ASN A 56 2.75 4.35 -10.34
C ASN A 56 4.03 4.29 -9.48
N GLY A 57 3.84 4.03 -8.19
CA GLY A 57 4.81 4.08 -7.09
C GLY A 57 4.48 5.19 -6.10
N LEU A 58 4.95 5.08 -4.86
CA LEU A 58 4.85 6.15 -3.85
C LEU A 58 6.13 6.97 -3.76
N LEU A 59 6.03 8.26 -3.45
CA LEU A 59 7.19 9.06 -3.08
C LEU A 59 7.96 8.38 -1.93
N SER A 60 9.29 8.37 -2.01
CA SER A 60 10.13 7.62 -1.05
C SER A 60 9.86 8.03 0.41
N LYS A 61 9.56 9.31 0.66
CA LYS A 61 9.19 9.82 1.99
C LYS A 61 7.91 9.15 2.53
N ASP A 62 6.87 9.09 1.71
CA ASP A 62 5.53 8.64 2.12
C ASP A 62 5.54 7.11 2.22
N CYS A 63 6.20 6.43 1.28
CA CYS A 63 6.41 4.99 1.30
C CYS A 63 7.12 4.52 2.58
N LYS A 64 8.20 5.20 2.97
CA LYS A 64 8.95 4.89 4.21
C LYS A 64 8.12 5.16 5.45
N SER A 65 7.44 6.31 5.51
CA SER A 65 6.57 6.68 6.62
C SER A 65 5.47 5.63 6.85
N LEU A 66 4.72 5.31 5.79
CA LEU A 66 3.61 4.37 5.86
C LEU A 66 4.06 2.95 6.21
N LYS A 67 5.18 2.47 5.65
CA LYS A 67 5.75 1.17 6.01
C LYS A 67 6.17 1.11 7.47
N ALA A 68 6.78 2.18 7.99
CA ALA A 68 7.18 2.26 9.39
C ALA A 68 5.97 2.24 10.32
N GLN A 69 4.95 3.06 10.03
CA GLN A 69 3.68 3.08 10.77
C GLN A 69 3.00 1.70 10.75
N TYR A 70 3.00 1.02 9.61
CA TYR A 70 2.42 -0.32 9.48
C TYR A 70 3.14 -1.35 10.36
N LEU A 71 4.48 -1.41 10.31
CA LEU A 71 5.26 -2.37 11.12
C LEU A 71 5.13 -2.07 12.62
N GLN A 72 5.06 -0.80 12.99
CA GLN A 72 4.83 -0.40 14.37
C GLN A 72 3.44 -0.82 14.86
N SER A 73 2.42 -0.73 14.01
CA SER A 73 1.03 -1.02 14.36
C SER A 73 0.69 -2.51 14.33
N TYR A 74 1.34 -3.29 13.44
CA TYR A 74 0.96 -4.67 13.14
C TYR A 74 2.12 -5.69 13.27
N CYS A 75 3.25 -5.31 13.87
CA CYS A 75 4.47 -6.10 14.09
C CYS A 75 5.47 -6.20 12.91
N ILE A 76 6.74 -6.41 13.27
CA ILE A 76 7.92 -6.41 12.37
C ILE A 76 8.00 -7.66 11.47
N GLU A 77 7.30 -8.74 11.82
CA GLU A 77 7.28 -9.99 11.04
C GLU A 77 6.81 -9.80 9.58
N HIS A 78 6.12 -8.69 9.30
CA HIS A 78 5.68 -8.32 7.95
C HIS A 78 6.77 -7.72 7.06
N LEU A 79 8.02 -7.59 7.53
CA LEU A 79 9.13 -7.12 6.70
C LEU A 79 9.32 -7.94 5.42
N LEU A 80 9.18 -9.28 5.52
CA LEU A 80 9.23 -10.17 4.35
C LEU A 80 8.02 -9.98 3.42
N THR A 81 6.87 -9.56 3.96
CA THR A 81 5.67 -9.28 3.17
C THR A 81 5.92 -8.10 2.24
N PHE A 82 6.57 -7.03 2.72
CA PHE A 82 6.93 -5.89 1.86
C PHE A 82 7.95 -6.25 0.78
N ALA A 83 8.92 -7.11 1.08
CA ALA A 83 9.87 -7.60 0.08
C ALA A 83 9.14 -8.37 -1.05
N ASN A 84 8.22 -9.25 -0.67
CA ASN A 84 7.39 -9.99 -1.63
C ASN A 84 6.50 -9.05 -2.46
N LEU A 85 5.85 -8.06 -1.83
CA LEU A 85 4.99 -7.10 -2.53
C LEU A 85 5.76 -6.22 -3.51
N ARG A 86 6.99 -5.79 -3.16
CA ARG A 86 7.88 -5.08 -4.07
C ARG A 86 8.25 -5.96 -5.27
N GLN A 87 8.65 -7.21 -5.05
CA GLN A 87 8.96 -8.14 -6.14
C GLN A 87 7.76 -8.40 -7.07
N LEU A 88 6.55 -8.29 -6.54
CA LEU A 88 5.32 -8.41 -7.31
C LEU A 88 4.89 -7.11 -8.02
N GLY A 89 5.59 -6.00 -7.82
CA GLY A 89 5.22 -4.68 -8.38
C GLY A 89 3.98 -4.07 -7.72
N LEU A 90 3.62 -4.50 -6.50
CA LEU A 90 2.41 -4.04 -5.82
C LEU A 90 2.68 -2.90 -4.83
N LEU A 91 3.91 -2.74 -4.37
CA LEU A 91 4.30 -1.68 -3.43
C LEU A 91 5.72 -1.20 -3.76
N GLU A 92 5.79 -0.14 -4.55
CA GLU A 92 7.03 0.40 -5.10
C GLU A 92 7.27 1.84 -4.67
N GLU A 93 8.54 2.25 -4.67
CA GLU A 93 8.91 3.65 -4.53
C GLU A 93 9.05 4.24 -5.93
N GLN A 94 8.56 5.47 -6.14
CA GLN A 94 8.78 6.18 -7.39
C GLN A 94 10.29 6.29 -7.62
N GLN A 95 10.74 5.77 -8.76
CA GLN A 95 12.11 5.96 -9.18
C GLN A 95 12.28 7.44 -9.48
N ALA A 96 13.17 8.12 -8.74
CA ALA A 96 13.57 9.46 -9.13
C ALA A 96 14.18 9.34 -10.53
N GLU A 97 13.53 9.93 -11.54
CA GLU A 97 14.08 10.01 -12.88
C GLU A 97 15.43 10.72 -12.79
N LYS A 98 16.52 9.97 -12.95
CA LYS A 98 17.85 10.55 -13.12
C LYS A 98 17.86 11.16 -14.52
N HIS A 99 17.69 12.49 -14.59
CA HIS A 99 18.09 13.26 -15.77
C HIS A 99 19.61 13.25 -15.93
#